data_AF-A0A535CVJ6-F1
#
_entry.id   AF-A0A535CVJ6-F1
#
_cell.length_a   1.000
_cell.length_b   1.000
_cell.length_c   1.000
_cell.angle_alpha   90.00
_cell.angle_beta   90.00
_cell.angle_gamma   90.00
#
_symmetry.space_group_name_H-M   'P 1'
#
loop_
_entity.id
_entity.type
_entity.pdbx_description
1 polymer ?
#
loop_
_entity_poly.entity_id
_entity_poly.type
_entity_poly.pdbx_seq_one_letter_code
_entity_poly.pdbx_strand_id
1 'polypeptide(L)'
;MESIPDHRRHGPADVEFPPPGGPWEPLALNGRLVGWAERAGLGLARRSVELGQQLADDHRAYLLTRLGHKLRSAVLALQESARQAAFGRPELLEAVFEQAQEVGRRAAAVEAAAIQPKDGARGVVLGAVFNLALPHADRNLPSEAVVLGSEPALVEAFSRTQEWMGGQRLSVAAELVGTWWKVSVGASGPRKPLPVPEMGEPLIRLIVETHLDGWFDASHEDRADFYLPAQQPR
;
A
#
# COMPACT_ATOMS: atom_id res chain seq x y z
N MET A 1 -11.63 3.09 8.26
CA MET A 1 -12.02 4.25 9.07
C MET A 1 -12.04 3.90 10.56
N GLU A 2 -11.48 4.70 11.46
CA GLU A 2 -11.23 4.28 12.86
C GLU A 2 -12.49 4.13 13.73
N SER A 3 -12.55 3.04 14.48
CA SER A 3 -13.45 2.87 15.64
C SER A 3 -12.75 3.42 16.89
N ILE A 4 -13.35 4.43 17.53
CA ILE A 4 -12.86 5.00 18.79
C ILE A 4 -13.55 4.23 19.93
N PRO A 5 -13.10 2.99 20.21
CA PRO A 5 -12.24 2.72 21.37
C PRO A 5 -10.97 1.88 21.09
N ASP A 6 -10.85 1.26 19.91
CA ASP A 6 -9.86 0.19 19.66
C ASP A 6 -8.67 0.60 18.76
N HIS A 7 -8.67 1.84 18.24
CA HIS A 7 -7.65 2.36 17.30
C HIS A 7 -7.44 1.48 16.06
N ARG A 8 -8.44 0.69 15.69
CA ARG A 8 -8.43 -0.14 14.48
C ARG A 8 -9.20 0.57 13.39
N ARG A 9 -8.58 0.68 12.21
CA ARG A 9 -9.21 1.21 11.01
C ARG A 9 -10.10 0.09 10.43
N HIS A 10 -11.36 0.41 10.17
CA HIS A 10 -12.38 -0.52 9.63
C HIS A 10 -12.87 -0.02 8.29
N GLY A 11 -12.57 -0.78 7.23
CA GLY A 11 -13.13 -0.59 5.90
C GLY A 11 -12.85 0.77 5.22
N PRO A 12 -13.38 0.94 4.01
CA PRO A 12 -13.38 2.20 3.28
C PRO A 12 -14.05 3.34 4.07
N ALA A 13 -13.74 4.57 3.68
CA ALA A 13 -14.30 5.77 4.29
C ALA A 13 -15.72 6.07 3.76
N ASP A 14 -16.66 5.15 3.99
CA ASP A 14 -18.00 5.20 3.40
C ASP A 14 -19.07 4.71 4.38
N VAL A 15 -20.26 5.30 4.29
CA VAL A 15 -21.41 5.02 5.15
C VAL A 15 -21.94 3.60 4.98
N GLU A 16 -21.66 2.96 3.84
CA GLU A 16 -22.00 1.55 3.58
C GLU A 16 -21.10 0.58 4.35
N PHE A 17 -20.02 1.06 4.99
CA PHE A 17 -19.05 0.24 5.71
C PHE A 17 -18.90 0.66 7.19
N PRO A 18 -19.96 0.56 8.00
CA PRO A 18 -19.85 0.80 9.43
C PRO A 18 -19.00 -0.29 10.12
N PRO A 19 -18.27 0.04 11.20
CA PRO A 19 -17.61 -0.96 12.02
C PRO A 19 -18.62 -1.97 12.59
N PRO A 20 -18.22 -3.21 12.91
CA PRO A 20 -19.11 -4.16 13.56
C PRO A 20 -19.45 -3.71 15.00
N GLY A 21 -20.68 -3.97 15.45
CA GLY A 21 -20.98 -4.03 16.89
C GLY A 21 -21.49 -2.77 17.62
N GLY A 22 -22.30 -1.89 17.00
CA GLY A 22 -22.97 -0.82 17.75
C GLY A 22 -23.83 0.11 16.89
N PRO A 23 -24.63 1.01 17.49
CA PRO A 23 -25.27 2.09 16.76
C PRO A 23 -24.21 3.15 16.42
N TRP A 24 -23.52 2.95 15.30
CA TRP A 24 -22.52 3.89 14.81
C TRP A 24 -23.15 5.06 14.08
N GLU A 25 -22.83 6.28 14.50
CA GLU A 25 -23.15 7.51 13.78
C GLU A 25 -21.94 7.98 12.95
N PRO A 26 -22.15 8.42 11.70
CA PRO A 26 -21.09 8.89 10.84
C PRO A 26 -20.53 10.23 11.32
N LEU A 27 -19.21 10.33 11.46
CA LEU A 27 -18.52 11.60 11.66
C LEU A 27 -18.13 12.17 10.29
N ALA A 28 -18.77 13.27 9.89
CA ALA A 28 -18.47 13.96 8.64
C ALA A 28 -17.79 15.31 8.87
N LEU A 29 -16.77 15.61 8.06
CA LEU A 29 -16.12 16.91 8.01
C LEU A 29 -16.06 17.36 6.55
N ASN A 30 -16.60 18.55 6.26
CA ASN A 30 -16.69 19.09 4.89
C ASN A 30 -17.37 18.13 3.89
N GLY A 31 -18.38 17.37 4.34
CA GLY A 31 -19.10 16.40 3.51
C GLY A 31 -18.35 15.08 3.28
N ARG A 32 -17.12 14.92 3.79
CA ARG A 32 -16.37 13.67 3.75
C ARG A 32 -16.54 12.91 5.07
N LEU A 33 -16.79 11.61 4.99
CA LEU A 33 -16.78 10.75 6.17
C LEU A 33 -15.35 10.62 6.68
N VAL A 34 -15.13 10.89 7.96
CA VAL A 34 -13.80 10.90 8.61
C VAL A 34 -13.69 9.94 9.78
N GLY A 35 -14.80 9.38 10.27
CA GLY A 35 -14.81 8.48 11.40
C GLY A 35 -16.20 7.95 11.73
N TRP A 36 -16.27 7.08 12.73
CA TRP A 36 -17.50 6.59 13.34
C TRP A 36 -17.44 6.80 14.86
N ALA A 37 -18.57 7.13 15.47
CA ALA A 37 -18.69 7.23 16.92
C ALA A 37 -20.10 6.84 17.38
N GLU A 38 -20.28 6.55 18.67
CA GLU A 38 -21.61 6.30 19.24
C GLU A 38 -22.54 7.53 19.15
N ARG A 39 -21.95 8.73 19.01
CA ARG A 39 -22.67 10.01 18.82
C ARG A 39 -21.88 10.92 17.88
N ALA A 40 -22.56 11.50 16.90
CA ALA A 40 -21.97 12.43 15.96
C ALA A 40 -21.64 13.78 16.62
N GLY A 41 -20.67 14.49 16.05
CA GLY A 41 -20.35 15.85 16.44
C GLY A 41 -19.14 16.42 15.72
N LEU A 42 -19.18 17.70 15.38
CA LEU A 42 -18.11 18.37 14.63
C LEU A 42 -16.76 18.34 15.37
N GLY A 43 -16.77 18.48 16.70
CA GLY A 43 -15.56 18.40 17.52
C GLY A 43 -14.92 17.01 17.47
N LEU A 44 -15.73 15.95 17.47
CA LEU A 44 -15.25 14.57 17.32
C LEU A 44 -14.73 14.33 15.91
N ALA A 45 -15.44 14.81 14.88
CA ALA A 45 -14.99 14.68 13.49
C ALA A 45 -13.62 15.35 13.25
N ARG A 46 -13.38 16.54 13.80
CA ARG A 46 -12.06 17.21 13.73
C ARG A 46 -10.98 16.41 14.44
N ARG A 47 -11.26 15.93 15.65
CA ARG A 47 -10.32 15.09 16.41
C ARG A 47 -9.99 13.79 15.67
N SER A 48 -10.96 13.15 15.03
CA SER A 48 -10.73 11.93 14.23
C SER A 48 -9.77 12.18 13.07
N VAL A 49 -9.87 13.33 12.39
CA VAL A 49 -8.92 13.70 11.33
C VAL A 49 -7.52 13.93 11.90
N GLU A 50 -7.40 14.66 13.00
CA GLU A 50 -6.12 14.93 13.66
C GLU A 50 -5.43 13.64 14.10
N LEU A 51 -6.17 12.72 14.73
CA LEU A 51 -5.65 11.42 15.16
C LEU A 51 -5.25 10.55 13.98
N GLY A 52 -6.06 10.47 12.92
CA GLY A 52 -5.73 9.70 11.73
C GLY A 52 -4.47 10.21 11.03
N GLN A 53 -4.28 11.54 10.99
CA GLN A 53 -3.05 12.13 10.46
C GLN A 53 -1.84 11.80 11.33
N GLN A 54 -1.96 11.93 12.66
CA GLN A 54 -0.89 11.58 13.59
C GLN A 54 -0.46 10.12 13.45
N LEU A 55 -1.41 9.19 13.35
CA LEU A 55 -1.13 7.76 13.17
C LEU A 55 -0.44 7.47 11.82
N ALA A 56 -0.85 8.15 10.75
CA ALA A 56 -0.21 8.05 9.46
C ALA A 56 1.26 8.52 9.52
N ASP A 57 1.50 9.64 10.19
CA ASP A 57 2.84 10.21 10.37
C ASP A 57 3.73 9.30 11.24
N ASP A 58 3.19 8.77 12.33
CA ASP A 58 3.89 7.84 13.23
C ASP A 58 4.25 6.53 12.50
N HIS A 59 3.31 5.96 11.72
CA HIS A 59 3.55 4.75 10.95
C HIS A 59 4.63 4.99 9.88
N ARG A 60 4.56 6.11 9.17
CA ARG A 60 5.57 6.50 8.19
C ARG A 60 6.94 6.67 8.83
N ALA A 61 7.04 7.38 9.95
CA ALA A 61 8.30 7.60 10.67
C ALA A 61 8.93 6.27 11.12
N TYR A 62 8.10 5.36 11.64
CA TYR A 62 8.53 4.00 11.99
C TYR A 62 9.09 3.25 10.78
N LEU A 63 8.36 3.23 9.65
CA LEU A 63 8.79 2.53 8.44
C LEU A 63 10.09 3.11 7.87
N LEU A 64 10.20 4.43 7.78
CA LEU A 64 11.41 5.09 7.31
C LEU A 64 12.63 4.74 8.16
N THR A 65 12.46 4.72 9.48
CA THR A 65 13.53 4.34 10.41
C THR A 65 13.97 2.90 10.17
N ARG A 66 13.02 1.97 10.03
CA ARG A 66 13.31 0.55 9.81
C ARG A 66 13.94 0.29 8.44
N LEU A 67 13.34 0.79 7.37
CA LEU A 67 13.85 0.64 6.00
C LEU A 67 15.22 1.30 5.84
N GLY A 68 15.43 2.49 6.42
CA GLY A 68 16.72 3.17 6.43
C GLY A 68 17.82 2.36 7.13
N HIS A 69 17.50 1.74 8.27
CA HIS A 69 18.43 0.84 8.95
C HIS A 69 18.77 -0.40 8.09
N LYS A 70 17.77 -1.03 7.46
CA LYS A 70 17.98 -2.20 6.59
C LYS A 70 18.76 -1.85 5.32
N LEU A 71 18.53 -0.67 4.74
CA LEU A 71 19.29 -0.17 3.59
C LEU A 71 20.76 0.03 3.97
N ARG A 72 21.03 0.71 5.09
CA ARG A 72 22.41 0.92 5.57
C ARG A 72 23.16 -0.40 5.74
N SER A 73 22.53 -1.39 6.37
CA SER A 73 23.13 -2.72 6.55
C SER A 73 23.41 -3.44 5.23
N ALA A 74 22.52 -3.32 4.24
CA ALA A 74 22.72 -3.88 2.90
C ALA A 74 23.90 -3.21 2.17
N VAL A 75 24.01 -1.89 2.26
CA VAL A 75 25.12 -1.13 1.66
C VAL A 75 26.45 -1.55 2.25
N LEU A 76 26.54 -1.71 3.58
CA LEU A 76 27.77 -2.17 4.23
C LEU A 76 28.16 -3.59 3.81
N ALA A 77 27.18 -4.49 3.70
CA ALA A 77 27.42 -5.85 3.21
C ALA A 77 27.93 -5.85 1.76
N LEU A 78 27.31 -5.06 0.89
CA LEU A 78 27.74 -4.87 -0.50
C LEU A 78 29.17 -4.33 -0.59
N GLN A 79 29.50 -3.31 0.21
CA GLN A 79 30.85 -2.74 0.24
C GLN A 79 31.90 -3.77 0.63
N GLU A 80 31.61 -4.61 1.63
CA GLU A 80 32.52 -5.65 2.06
C GLU A 80 32.68 -6.77 1.01
N SER A 81 31.59 -7.23 0.41
CA SER A 81 31.65 -8.22 -0.67
C SER A 81 32.36 -7.68 -1.92
N ALA A 82 32.11 -6.42 -2.30
CA ALA A 82 32.81 -5.78 -3.40
C ALA A 82 34.31 -5.63 -3.13
N ARG A 83 34.70 -5.31 -1.88
CA ARG A 83 36.11 -5.29 -1.45
C ARG A 83 36.75 -6.67 -1.60
N GLN A 84 36.08 -7.74 -1.14
CA GLN A 84 36.59 -9.10 -1.28
C GLN A 84 36.74 -9.51 -2.75
N ALA A 85 35.76 -9.17 -3.60
CA ALA A 85 35.82 -9.43 -5.03
C ALA A 85 37.00 -8.70 -5.70
N ALA A 86 37.21 -7.43 -5.36
CA ALA A 86 38.31 -6.62 -5.88
C ALA A 86 39.70 -7.12 -5.45
N PHE A 87 39.82 -7.77 -4.29
CA PHE A 87 41.09 -8.21 -3.71
C PHE A 87 41.23 -9.73 -3.55
N GLY A 88 40.90 -10.47 -4.63
CA GLY A 88 41.34 -11.86 -4.77
C GLY A 88 40.24 -12.93 -4.76
N ARG A 89 38.98 -12.54 -4.98
CA ARG A 89 37.85 -13.48 -5.18
C ARG A 89 36.89 -13.02 -6.29
N PRO A 90 37.35 -12.91 -7.55
CA PRO A 90 36.51 -12.44 -8.67
C PRO A 90 35.26 -13.29 -8.91
N GLU A 91 35.26 -14.56 -8.48
CA GLU A 91 34.08 -15.44 -8.47
C GLU A 91 32.89 -14.91 -7.64
N LEU A 92 33.10 -13.90 -6.78
CA LEU A 92 32.04 -13.26 -6.00
C LEU A 92 31.24 -12.19 -6.76
N LEU A 93 31.56 -11.90 -8.03
CA LEU A 93 30.89 -10.83 -8.78
C LEU A 93 29.38 -11.05 -8.93
N GLU A 94 28.92 -12.30 -9.06
CA GLU A 94 27.49 -12.62 -9.08
C GLU A 94 26.81 -12.26 -7.76
N ALA A 95 27.43 -12.60 -6.62
CA ALA A 95 26.91 -12.23 -5.30
C ALA A 95 26.89 -10.72 -5.08
N VAL A 96 27.90 -9.99 -5.58
CA VAL A 96 27.96 -8.52 -5.54
C VAL A 96 26.81 -7.92 -6.36
N PHE A 97 26.52 -8.47 -7.54
CA PHE A 97 25.41 -8.02 -8.37
C PHE A 97 24.05 -8.22 -7.68
N GLU A 98 23.81 -9.40 -7.10
CA GLU A 98 22.58 -9.69 -6.35
C GLU A 98 22.41 -8.76 -5.14
N GLN A 99 23.49 -8.49 -4.40
CA GLN A 99 23.48 -7.53 -3.31
C GLN A 99 23.24 -6.10 -3.78
N ALA A 100 23.77 -5.70 -4.94
CA ALA A 100 23.53 -4.38 -5.52
C ALA A 100 22.05 -4.20 -5.91
N GLN A 101 21.43 -5.23 -6.50
CA GLN A 101 19.99 -5.22 -6.75
C GLN A 101 19.18 -5.11 -5.46
N GLU A 102 19.59 -5.83 -4.41
CA GLU A 102 18.93 -5.75 -3.09
C GLU A 102 19.03 -4.35 -2.47
N VAL A 103 20.19 -3.70 -2.58
CA VAL A 103 20.36 -2.29 -2.18
C VAL A 103 19.41 -1.39 -2.98
N GLY A 104 19.33 -1.58 -4.30
CA GLY A 104 18.43 -0.82 -5.17
C GLY A 104 16.96 -0.98 -4.76
N ARG A 105 16.50 -2.21 -4.51
CA ARG A 105 15.13 -2.48 -4.04
C ARG A 105 14.83 -1.80 -2.70
N ARG A 106 15.76 -1.86 -1.74
CA ARG A 106 15.59 -1.20 -0.44
C ARG A 106 15.59 0.32 -0.55
N ALA A 107 16.42 0.89 -1.43
CA ALA A 107 16.43 2.32 -1.70
C ALA A 107 15.09 2.79 -2.28
N ALA A 108 14.54 2.05 -3.24
CA ALA A 108 13.22 2.33 -3.81
C ALA A 108 12.10 2.26 -2.75
N ALA A 109 12.16 1.30 -1.82
CA ALA A 109 11.20 1.22 -0.72
C ALA A 109 11.30 2.40 0.26
N VAL A 110 12.52 2.86 0.58
CA VAL A 110 12.72 4.08 1.39
C VAL A 110 12.15 5.29 0.67
N GLU A 111 12.40 5.42 -0.64
CA GLU A 111 11.86 6.49 -1.45
C GLU A 111 10.33 6.47 -1.45
N ALA A 112 9.70 5.32 -1.70
CA ALA A 112 8.25 5.16 -1.68
C ALA A 112 7.63 5.58 -0.33
N ALA A 113 8.26 5.21 0.79
CA ALA A 113 7.83 5.64 2.13
C ALA A 113 8.10 7.14 2.40
N ALA A 114 9.06 7.74 1.71
CA ALA A 114 9.49 9.12 1.90
C ALA A 114 8.79 10.10 0.96
N ILE A 115 8.14 9.63 -0.10
CA ILE A 115 7.42 10.51 -1.04
C ILE A 115 6.17 11.09 -0.36
N GLN A 116 5.95 12.38 -0.58
CA GLN A 116 4.62 12.99 -0.46
C GLN A 116 4.11 13.21 -1.88
N PRO A 117 2.93 12.66 -2.25
CA PRO A 117 2.37 12.87 -3.57
C PRO A 117 2.23 14.38 -3.84
N LYS A 118 2.90 14.87 -4.89
CA LYS A 118 2.77 16.26 -5.34
C LYS A 118 1.63 16.43 -6.35
N ASP A 119 1.27 15.34 -7.02
CA ASP A 119 0.19 15.32 -7.98
C ASP A 119 -1.15 15.14 -7.27
N GLY A 120 -2.13 15.98 -7.62
CA GLY A 120 -3.50 15.84 -7.14
C GLY A 120 -4.18 14.58 -7.69
N ALA A 121 -5.18 14.07 -6.96
CA ALA A 121 -5.96 12.92 -7.39
C ALA A 121 -6.61 13.19 -8.76
N ARG A 122 -6.39 12.28 -9.71
CA ARG A 122 -6.99 12.31 -11.05
C ARG A 122 -7.66 10.98 -11.37
N GLY A 123 -8.46 10.98 -12.42
CA GLY A 123 -8.96 9.74 -13.00
C GLY A 123 -7.85 8.87 -13.56
N VAL A 124 -7.72 7.64 -13.07
CA VAL A 124 -6.73 6.67 -13.52
C VAL A 124 -7.41 5.36 -13.88
N VAL A 125 -7.23 4.93 -15.13
CA VAL A 125 -7.78 3.66 -15.64
C VAL A 125 -6.95 2.51 -15.08
N LEU A 126 -7.58 1.61 -14.32
CA LEU A 126 -6.90 0.49 -13.66
C LEU A 126 -6.21 -0.46 -14.66
N GLY A 127 -6.80 -0.68 -15.83
CA GLY A 127 -6.18 -1.48 -16.88
C GLY A 127 -4.79 -0.97 -17.31
N ALA A 128 -4.59 0.35 -17.37
CA ALA A 128 -3.31 0.95 -17.71
C ALA A 128 -2.28 0.78 -16.57
N VAL A 129 -2.71 0.96 -15.32
CA VAL A 129 -1.87 0.72 -14.13
C VAL A 129 -1.35 -0.71 -14.11
N PHE A 130 -2.22 -1.69 -14.36
CA PHE A 130 -1.82 -3.10 -14.33
C PHE A 130 -0.93 -3.50 -15.49
N ASN A 131 -1.01 -2.82 -16.66
CA ASN A 131 -0.01 -3.02 -17.72
C ASN A 131 1.41 -2.73 -17.24
N LEU A 132 1.57 -1.76 -16.34
CA LEU A 132 2.87 -1.39 -15.78
C LEU A 132 3.24 -2.22 -14.56
N ALA A 133 2.33 -2.34 -13.59
CA ALA A 133 2.61 -2.93 -12.29
C ALA A 133 2.50 -4.47 -12.28
N LEU A 134 1.58 -5.03 -13.05
CA LEU A 134 1.20 -6.45 -13.04
C LEU A 134 1.09 -7.00 -14.48
N PRO A 135 2.15 -6.92 -15.31
CA PRO A 135 2.08 -7.22 -16.74
C PRO A 135 1.70 -8.68 -17.05
N HIS A 136 1.93 -9.60 -16.11
CA HIS A 136 1.72 -11.04 -16.29
C HIS A 136 0.54 -11.60 -15.46
N ALA A 137 -0.25 -10.75 -14.83
CA ALA A 137 -1.41 -11.20 -14.07
C ALA A 137 -2.58 -11.56 -15.00
N ASP A 138 -3.34 -12.59 -14.63
CA ASP A 138 -4.63 -12.91 -15.24
C ASP A 138 -5.67 -11.86 -14.78
N ARG A 139 -6.28 -11.14 -15.72
CA ARG A 139 -7.13 -9.96 -15.41
C ARG A 139 -8.59 -10.20 -15.72
N ASN A 140 -9.43 -9.96 -14.72
CA ASN A 140 -10.87 -9.87 -14.86
C ASN A 140 -11.32 -8.47 -14.40
N LEU A 141 -11.23 -7.50 -15.30
CA LEU A 141 -11.47 -6.09 -15.00
C LEU A 141 -12.57 -5.53 -15.89
N PRO A 142 -13.55 -4.82 -15.32
CA PRO A 142 -14.48 -4.02 -16.11
C PRO A 142 -13.74 -2.95 -16.93
N SER A 143 -14.23 -2.65 -18.13
CA SER A 143 -13.62 -1.67 -19.04
C SER A 143 -13.63 -0.24 -18.50
N GLU A 144 -14.57 0.04 -17.63
CA GLU A 144 -14.89 1.30 -16.98
C GLU A 144 -14.21 1.45 -15.60
N ALA A 145 -13.31 0.52 -15.25
CA ALA A 145 -12.64 0.51 -13.95
C ALA A 145 -11.65 1.68 -13.83
N VAL A 146 -12.16 2.82 -13.36
CA VAL A 146 -11.42 4.08 -13.17
C VAL A 146 -11.47 4.51 -11.70
N VAL A 147 -10.29 4.75 -11.12
CA VAL A 147 -10.12 5.20 -9.73
C VAL A 147 -9.65 6.64 -9.68
N LEU A 148 -9.94 7.32 -8.58
CA LEU A 148 -9.33 8.62 -8.25
C LEU A 148 -8.04 8.39 -7.48
N GLY A 149 -6.92 8.89 -8.01
CA GLY A 149 -5.64 8.78 -7.31
C GLY A 149 -4.45 9.24 -8.13
N SER A 150 -3.26 9.01 -7.58
CA SER A 150 -1.98 9.21 -8.25
C SER A 150 -1.56 7.92 -8.96
N GLU A 151 -1.36 7.99 -10.27
CA GLU A 151 -0.91 6.84 -11.08
C GLU A 151 0.44 6.28 -10.59
N PRO A 152 1.48 7.10 -10.32
CA PRO A 152 2.72 6.58 -9.72
C PRO A 152 2.50 5.82 -8.41
N ALA A 153 1.63 6.33 -7.53
CA ALA A 153 1.35 5.66 -6.26
C ALA A 153 0.57 4.34 -6.45
N LEU A 154 -0.35 4.29 -7.42
CA LEU A 154 -1.05 3.07 -7.81
C LEU A 154 -0.08 2.02 -8.37
N VAL A 155 0.79 2.42 -9.31
CA VAL A 155 1.79 1.53 -9.90
C VAL A 155 2.72 0.98 -8.82
N GLU A 156 3.20 1.84 -7.91
CA GLU A 156 4.08 1.42 -6.82
C GLU A 156 3.37 0.45 -5.87
N ALA A 157 2.15 0.76 -5.42
CA ALA A 157 1.38 -0.10 -4.53
C ALA A 157 1.17 -1.51 -5.12
N PHE A 158 0.76 -1.60 -6.39
CA PHE A 158 0.53 -2.89 -7.03
C PHE A 158 1.83 -3.65 -7.36
N SER A 159 2.91 -2.95 -7.72
CA SER A 159 4.22 -3.59 -7.93
C SER A 159 4.73 -4.22 -6.64
N ARG A 160 4.62 -3.51 -5.50
CA ARG A 160 4.96 -4.06 -4.18
C ARG A 160 4.06 -5.22 -3.79
N THR A 161 2.79 -5.18 -4.20
CA THR A 161 1.86 -6.29 -3.96
C THR A 161 2.30 -7.55 -4.68
N GLN A 162 2.74 -7.45 -5.94
CA GLN A 162 3.32 -8.59 -6.66
C GLN A 162 4.55 -9.16 -5.94
N GLU A 163 5.48 -8.29 -5.51
CA GLU A 163 6.66 -8.73 -4.75
C GLU A 163 6.28 -9.42 -3.43
N TRP A 164 5.31 -8.85 -2.71
CA TRP A 164 4.90 -9.27 -1.37
C TRP A 164 4.06 -10.54 -1.33
N MET A 165 3.09 -10.67 -2.26
CA MET A 165 2.26 -11.85 -2.39
C MET A 165 3.07 -13.04 -2.90
N GLY A 166 4.05 -12.77 -3.77
CA GLY A 166 4.80 -13.82 -4.45
C GLY A 166 3.85 -14.74 -5.22
N GLY A 167 4.32 -15.94 -5.55
CA GLY A 167 3.53 -16.93 -6.29
C GLY A 167 3.88 -17.01 -7.77
N GLN A 168 3.42 -18.10 -8.40
CA GLN A 168 3.78 -18.41 -9.79
C GLN A 168 2.85 -17.71 -10.79
N ARG A 169 1.58 -17.50 -10.40
CA ARG A 169 0.62 -16.69 -11.16
C ARG A 169 -0.16 -15.80 -10.23
N LEU A 170 -0.33 -14.56 -10.67
CA LEU A 170 -1.19 -13.56 -10.03
C LEU A 170 -2.49 -13.46 -10.81
N SER A 171 -3.59 -13.25 -10.10
CA SER A 171 -4.88 -12.89 -10.66
C SER A 171 -5.32 -11.54 -10.10
N VAL A 172 -6.01 -10.76 -10.92
CA VAL A 172 -6.58 -9.48 -10.50
C VAL A 172 -8.03 -9.43 -10.94
N ALA A 173 -8.91 -9.14 -10.00
CA ALA A 173 -10.32 -8.86 -10.25
C ALA A 173 -10.69 -7.48 -9.69
N ALA A 174 -11.67 -6.81 -10.29
CA ALA A 174 -12.22 -5.59 -9.74
C ALA A 174 -13.75 -5.61 -9.78
N GLU A 175 -14.37 -5.18 -8.69
CA GLU A 175 -15.81 -4.99 -8.58
C GLU A 175 -16.12 -3.62 -7.97
N LEU A 176 -17.21 -3.00 -8.41
CA LEU A 176 -17.68 -1.75 -7.84
C LEU A 176 -18.52 -2.06 -6.60
N VAL A 177 -18.17 -1.45 -5.47
CA VAL A 177 -18.87 -1.58 -4.19
C VAL A 177 -19.16 -0.17 -3.67
N GLY A 178 -20.41 0.26 -3.81
CA GLY A 178 -20.81 1.63 -3.49
C GLY A 178 -20.05 2.65 -4.35
N THR A 179 -19.29 3.52 -3.71
CA THR A 179 -18.44 4.51 -4.37
C THR A 179 -16.97 4.08 -4.54
N TRP A 180 -16.67 2.79 -4.38
CA TRP A 180 -15.32 2.24 -4.36
C TRP A 180 -15.13 1.15 -5.38
N TRP A 181 -13.94 1.08 -5.97
CA TRP A 181 -13.47 -0.12 -6.62
C TRP A 181 -12.80 -1.01 -5.58
N LYS A 182 -13.36 -2.19 -5.35
CA LYS A 182 -12.67 -3.27 -4.68
C LYS A 182 -11.85 -4.04 -5.72
N VAL A 183 -10.54 -3.88 -5.66
CA VAL A 183 -9.57 -4.62 -6.46
C VAL A 183 -9.02 -5.75 -5.61
N SER A 184 -9.23 -6.98 -6.04
CA SER A 184 -8.70 -8.18 -5.40
C SER A 184 -7.50 -8.69 -6.19
N VAL A 185 -6.34 -8.76 -5.54
CA VAL A 185 -5.13 -9.37 -6.09
C VAL A 185 -4.92 -10.72 -5.41
N GLY A 186 -5.08 -11.80 -6.17
CA GLY A 186 -4.85 -13.17 -5.73
C GLY A 186 -3.50 -13.70 -6.21
N ALA A 187 -2.87 -14.57 -5.41
CA ALA A 187 -1.67 -15.30 -5.81
C ALA A 187 -1.88 -16.81 -5.71
N SER A 188 -1.34 -17.54 -6.68
CA SER A 188 -1.32 -19.00 -6.66
C SER A 188 0.08 -19.55 -6.37
N GLY A 189 0.12 -20.60 -5.54
CA GLY A 189 1.35 -21.24 -5.10
C GLY A 189 1.85 -20.72 -3.75
N PRO A 190 2.93 -21.33 -3.23
CA PRO A 190 3.45 -20.98 -1.92
C PRO A 190 4.06 -19.58 -1.94
N ARG A 191 3.67 -18.80 -0.94
CA ARG A 191 4.22 -17.47 -0.73
C ARG A 191 5.67 -17.54 -0.27
N LYS A 192 6.55 -16.79 -0.94
CA LYS A 192 7.94 -16.63 -0.50
C LYS A 192 8.02 -15.45 0.46
N PRO A 193 8.55 -15.62 1.69
CA PRO A 193 8.75 -14.50 2.60
C PRO A 193 9.67 -13.44 1.98
N LEU A 194 9.33 -12.17 2.18
CA LEU A 194 10.21 -11.07 1.80
C LEU A 194 11.45 -11.03 2.72
N PRO A 195 12.66 -10.81 2.18
CA PRO A 195 13.86 -10.58 2.99
C PRO A 195 13.75 -9.36 3.92
N VAL A 196 12.96 -8.37 3.52
CA VAL A 196 12.62 -7.17 4.30
C VAL A 196 11.10 -7.09 4.39
N PRO A 197 10.50 -7.57 5.49
CA PRO A 197 9.04 -7.57 5.66
C PRO A 197 8.40 -6.19 5.51
N GLU A 198 9.12 -5.14 5.90
CA GLU A 198 8.67 -3.75 5.81
C GLU A 198 8.45 -3.27 4.38
N MET A 199 9.00 -3.95 3.37
CA MET A 199 8.75 -3.64 1.95
C MET A 199 7.43 -4.23 1.42
N GLY A 200 6.78 -5.08 2.21
CA GLY A 200 5.54 -5.74 1.84
C GLY A 200 4.29 -4.99 2.32
N GLU A 201 3.43 -5.71 3.02
CA GLU A 201 2.18 -5.22 3.65
C GLU A 201 2.31 -3.82 4.26
N PRO A 202 3.34 -3.51 5.09
CA PRO A 202 3.38 -2.22 5.76
C PRO A 202 3.56 -1.04 4.79
N LEU A 203 4.42 -1.20 3.77
CA LEU A 203 4.63 -0.20 2.74
C LEU A 203 3.42 -0.06 1.82
N ILE A 204 2.82 -1.18 1.41
CA ILE A 204 1.59 -1.19 0.60
C ILE A 204 0.48 -0.44 1.35
N ARG A 205 0.29 -0.77 2.64
CA ARG A 205 -0.68 -0.09 3.51
C ARG A 205 -0.42 1.41 3.56
N LEU A 206 0.84 1.82 3.82
CA LEU A 206 1.19 3.24 3.86
C LEU A 206 0.77 3.94 2.56
N ILE A 207 1.14 3.39 1.40
CA ILE A 207 0.82 3.99 0.10
C ILE A 207 -0.69 4.06 -0.12
N VAL A 208 -1.41 2.95 0.04
CA VAL A 208 -2.84 2.89 -0.22
C VAL A 208 -3.61 3.81 0.72
N GLU A 209 -3.30 3.75 2.01
CA GLU A 209 -4.09 4.43 3.02
C GLU A 209 -3.80 5.92 3.11
N THR A 210 -2.57 6.35 2.79
CA THR A 210 -2.16 7.75 2.93
C THR A 210 -2.01 8.49 1.60
N HIS A 211 -1.62 7.81 0.52
CA HIS A 211 -1.37 8.46 -0.78
C HIS A 211 -2.53 8.29 -1.76
N LEU A 212 -3.35 7.26 -1.57
CA LEU A 212 -4.48 6.94 -2.46
C LEU A 212 -5.84 7.17 -1.80
N ASP A 213 -5.87 7.67 -0.55
CA ASP A 213 -7.09 7.81 0.25
C ASP A 213 -7.91 6.49 0.33
N GLY A 214 -7.22 5.36 0.19
CA GLY A 214 -7.80 4.04 0.07
C GLY A 214 -7.91 3.29 1.39
N TRP A 215 -8.35 2.05 1.27
CA TRP A 215 -8.32 1.04 2.33
C TRP A 215 -7.64 -0.23 1.82
N PHE A 216 -6.75 -0.78 2.64
CA PHE A 216 -6.02 -1.99 2.32
C PHE A 216 -6.37 -3.11 3.30
N ASP A 217 -6.86 -4.23 2.78
CA ASP A 217 -7.21 -5.40 3.54
C ASP A 217 -6.31 -6.58 3.14
N ALA A 218 -5.49 -6.99 4.10
CA ALA A 218 -4.50 -8.07 4.00
C ALA A 218 -4.86 -9.23 4.94
N SER A 219 -6.12 -9.34 5.36
CA SER A 219 -6.58 -10.37 6.29
C SER A 219 -6.54 -11.79 5.71
N HIS A 220 -6.48 -11.92 4.39
CA HIS A 220 -6.35 -13.19 3.68
C HIS A 220 -4.88 -13.44 3.29
N GLU A 221 -4.40 -14.68 3.48
CA GLU A 221 -2.99 -15.01 3.21
C GLU A 221 -2.65 -15.04 1.71
N ASP A 222 -3.63 -15.41 0.89
CA ASP A 222 -3.55 -15.64 -0.55
C ASP A 222 -4.21 -14.53 -1.39
N ARG A 223 -4.82 -13.54 -0.72
CA ARG A 223 -5.49 -12.41 -1.36
C ARG A 223 -5.20 -11.09 -0.65
N ALA A 224 -4.99 -10.06 -1.45
CA ALA A 224 -4.88 -8.68 -1.01
C ALA A 224 -6.00 -7.86 -1.63
N ASP A 225 -6.85 -7.24 -0.81
CA ASP A 225 -7.99 -6.44 -1.26
C ASP A 225 -7.70 -4.94 -1.09
N PHE A 226 -7.87 -4.19 -2.17
CA PHE A 226 -7.69 -2.74 -2.22
C PHE A 226 -9.04 -2.11 -2.48
N TYR A 227 -9.43 -1.18 -1.63
CA TYR A 227 -10.61 -0.36 -1.87
C TYR A 227 -10.12 1.04 -2.25
N LEU A 228 -10.34 1.40 -3.50
CA LEU A 228 -9.88 2.65 -4.09
C LEU A 228 -11.10 3.50 -4.45
N PRO A 229 -11.08 4.83 -4.21
CA PRO A 229 -12.22 5.68 -4.55
C PRO A 229 -12.51 5.61 -6.05
N ALA A 230 -13.75 5.30 -6.42
CA ALA A 230 -14.14 5.26 -7.83
C ALA A 230 -14.26 6.69 -8.40
N GLN A 231 -13.84 6.87 -9.64
CA GLN A 231 -14.19 8.11 -10.34
C GLN A 231 -15.65 8.03 -10.76
N GLN A 232 -16.50 8.85 -10.16
CA GLN A 232 -17.88 8.97 -10.61
C GLN A 232 -17.93 9.67 -11.98
N PRO A 233 -18.67 9.12 -12.96
CA PRO A 233 -18.95 9.84 -14.20
C PRO A 233 -19.74 11.12 -13.85
N ARG A 234 -19.28 12.25 -14.38
CA ARG A 234 -19.98 13.54 -14.28
C ARG A 234 -21.20 13.57 -15.18
#